data_AF-A0A9P6M350-F1
#
_entry.id   AF-A0A9P6M350-F1
#
_cell.length_a   1.000
_cell.length_b   1.000
_cell.length_c   1.000
_cell.angle_alpha   90.00
_cell.angle_beta   90.00
_cell.angle_gamma   90.00
#
_symmetry.space_group_name_H-M   'P 1'
#
loop_
_entity.id
_entity.type
_entity.pdbx_description
1 polymer ?
#
loop_
_entity_poly.entity_id
_entity_poly.type
_entity_poly.pdbx_seq_one_letter_code
_entity_poly.pdbx_strand_id
1 'polypeptide(L)'
;MDLGGDMFALAFRHRDYLRCSVAAFAFYMFERFQVEDEPLPDFSNAAAWDTIGGLVSGSLQDRVKLKESTGATTGPRASRTFPISKQSLTASTAAINDTCKIEGTRFEPRYTRMGRYSGSHEAFELGMTPKDINRLGRWTTPSGRLQSRGTALNPVNAAFCLAHYKDTEPYIIERDCVAPPLSLQRLIFPWIEHSFANDMPAKTEAWIKECDRAMLGVDSREPKTSKYWDPETKWTKSKNPTNLMRTTLDDRMGFLMLLVRMRRVILQDAVLYLKPDDKGRNLSNALFTSKQANRDIFESAAFQSFQGELLRKMNPLPAVPQPSATTAPTTLPQASLSGTANAGVSSSQRVTEALVQAVDQLMKDRQAMRDNMFKVDRAMDILVQLLAQGNTSGSLDSARLTESLILLRDFRYANLY
;
A
#
# COMPACT_ATOMS: atom_id res chain seq x y z
N MET A 1 -5.88 -39.86 0.74
CA MET A 1 -6.30 -38.90 -0.30
C MET A 1 -6.20 -37.52 0.31
N ASP A 2 -5.15 -36.77 -0.02
CA ASP A 2 -5.05 -35.36 0.35
C ASP A 2 -6.06 -34.59 -0.50
N LEU A 3 -7.15 -34.16 0.13
CA LEU A 3 -8.02 -33.14 -0.43
C LEU A 3 -7.23 -31.84 -0.38
N GLY A 4 -6.60 -31.48 -1.50
CA GLY A 4 -5.87 -30.21 -1.63
C GLY A 4 -6.78 -29.07 -1.23
N GLY A 5 -6.48 -28.43 -0.09
CA GLY A 5 -7.27 -27.32 0.40
C GLY A 5 -7.05 -26.10 -0.49
N ASP A 6 -8.15 -25.49 -0.94
CA ASP A 6 -8.11 -24.22 -1.65
C ASP A 6 -7.46 -23.15 -0.74
N MET A 7 -6.45 -22.47 -1.28
CA MET A 7 -5.69 -21.46 -0.57
C MET A 7 -6.02 -20.08 -1.14
N PHE A 8 -6.42 -19.15 -0.29
CA PHE A 8 -6.69 -17.77 -0.67
C PHE A 8 -5.68 -16.82 -0.03
N ALA A 9 -5.42 -15.70 -0.70
CA ALA A 9 -4.70 -14.56 -0.16
C ALA A 9 -5.55 -13.30 -0.40
N LEU A 10 -5.50 -12.36 0.54
CA LEU A 10 -6.28 -11.14 0.50
C LEU A 10 -5.38 -9.96 0.84
N ALA A 11 -5.61 -8.83 0.17
CA ALA A 11 -4.96 -7.57 0.46
C ALA A 11 -6.00 -6.45 0.38
N PHE A 12 -6.05 -5.63 1.43
CA PHE A 12 -6.82 -4.38 1.44
C PHE A 12 -5.91 -3.22 1.09
N ARG A 13 -6.48 -2.12 0.58
CA ARG A 13 -5.72 -0.87 0.49
C ARG A 13 -5.48 -0.39 1.91
N HIS A 14 -4.23 -0.04 2.20
CA HIS A 14 -3.84 0.49 3.50
C HIS A 14 -4.29 1.95 3.63
N ARG A 15 -4.63 2.38 4.86
CA ARG A 15 -4.98 3.79 5.16
C ARG A 15 -3.87 4.75 4.72
N ASP A 16 -2.67 4.51 5.22
CA ASP A 16 -1.45 5.14 4.71
C ASP A 16 -1.12 4.64 3.29
N TYR A 17 -1.02 5.56 2.34
CA TYR A 17 -0.71 5.27 0.93
C TYR A 17 0.72 4.79 0.72
N LEU A 18 1.66 5.16 1.61
CA LEU A 18 3.06 4.72 1.54
C LEU A 18 3.22 3.25 1.96
N ARG A 19 2.29 2.74 2.78
CA ARG A 19 2.25 1.33 3.23
C ARG A 19 1.30 0.45 2.43
N CYS A 20 0.64 1.02 1.42
CA CYS A 20 -0.39 0.32 0.66
C CYS A 20 0.22 -0.67 -0.34
N SER A 21 0.23 -1.95 0.03
CA SER A 21 0.71 -3.04 -0.84
C SER A 21 -0.05 -3.13 -2.16
N VAL A 22 -1.36 -2.85 -2.16
CA VAL A 22 -2.19 -2.80 -3.37
C VAL A 22 -1.73 -1.69 -4.31
N ALA A 23 -1.41 -0.51 -3.78
CA ALA A 23 -0.92 0.60 -4.59
C ALA A 23 0.49 0.35 -5.10
N ALA A 24 1.39 -0.15 -4.25
CA ALA A 24 2.73 -0.57 -4.65
C ALA A 24 2.67 -1.59 -5.79
N PHE A 25 1.79 -2.59 -5.68
CA PHE A 25 1.58 -3.58 -6.73
C PHE A 25 1.01 -2.97 -8.02
N ALA A 26 0.07 -2.02 -7.90
CA ALA A 26 -0.49 -1.31 -9.05
C ALA A 26 0.57 -0.46 -9.78
N PHE A 27 1.42 0.26 -9.05
CA PHE A 27 2.54 1.02 -9.63
C PHE A 27 3.59 0.10 -10.27
N TYR A 28 3.87 -1.05 -9.67
CA TYR A 28 4.76 -2.04 -10.28
C TYR A 28 4.19 -2.60 -11.60
N MET A 29 2.88 -2.86 -11.66
CA MET A 29 2.24 -3.28 -12.91
C MET A 29 2.22 -2.16 -13.96
N PHE A 30 2.04 -0.91 -13.52
CA PHE A 30 2.16 0.28 -14.37
C PHE A 30 3.57 0.39 -14.96
N GLU A 31 4.58 0.24 -14.11
CA GLU A 31 5.98 0.25 -14.53
C GLU A 31 6.24 -0.82 -15.59
N ARG A 32 5.92 -2.09 -15.32
CA ARG A 32 6.15 -3.18 -16.28
C ARG A 32 5.45 -2.99 -17.62
N PHE A 33 4.13 -2.84 -17.61
CA PHE A 33 3.35 -2.99 -18.84
C PHE A 33 3.13 -1.69 -19.61
N GLN A 34 3.41 -0.54 -19.01
CA GLN A 34 3.31 0.76 -19.69
C GLN A 34 4.63 1.52 -19.69
N VAL A 35 5.41 1.48 -18.61
CA VAL A 35 6.69 2.21 -18.58
C VAL A 35 7.83 1.41 -19.18
N GLU A 36 7.84 0.08 -19.09
CA GLU A 36 8.85 -0.76 -19.75
C GLU A 36 8.37 -1.34 -21.08
N ASP A 37 7.10 -1.13 -21.44
CA ASP A 37 6.45 -1.75 -22.61
C ASP A 37 6.60 -3.29 -22.62
N GLU A 38 6.57 -3.92 -21.44
CA GLU A 38 6.63 -5.37 -21.35
C GLU A 38 5.41 -5.99 -22.05
N PRO A 39 5.59 -7.02 -22.89
CA PRO A 39 4.48 -7.67 -23.55
C PRO A 39 3.53 -8.30 -22.53
N LEU A 40 2.25 -8.34 -22.92
CA LEU A 40 1.25 -9.06 -22.15
C LEU A 40 1.67 -10.53 -21.96
N PRO A 41 1.34 -11.09 -20.80
CA PRO A 41 1.43 -12.52 -20.58
C PRO A 41 0.74 -13.35 -21.66
N ASP A 42 1.36 -14.46 -22.01
CA ASP A 42 0.79 -15.41 -22.96
C ASP A 42 -0.31 -16.23 -22.26
N PHE A 43 -1.56 -15.95 -22.63
CA PHE A 43 -2.74 -16.65 -22.13
C PHE A 43 -3.14 -17.84 -23.02
N SER A 44 -2.37 -18.20 -24.05
CA SER A 44 -2.70 -19.33 -24.93
C SER A 44 -2.71 -20.68 -24.20
N ASN A 45 -1.96 -20.79 -23.10
CA ASN A 45 -1.91 -21.98 -22.26
C ASN A 45 -1.63 -21.57 -20.80
N ALA A 46 -2.29 -22.22 -19.85
CA ALA A 46 -2.09 -22.00 -18.41
C ALA A 46 -0.61 -22.11 -18.01
N ALA A 47 0.13 -23.07 -18.59
CA ALA A 47 1.55 -23.25 -18.30
C ALA A 47 2.44 -22.06 -18.74
N ALA A 48 2.02 -21.28 -19.74
CA ALA A 48 2.76 -20.11 -20.19
C ALA A 48 2.61 -18.95 -19.18
N TRP A 49 1.40 -18.76 -18.65
CA TRP A 49 1.13 -17.77 -17.61
C TRP A 49 1.65 -18.17 -16.22
N ASP A 50 1.55 -19.45 -15.82
CA ASP A 50 1.97 -19.93 -14.49
C ASP A 50 3.47 -19.71 -14.20
N THR A 51 4.27 -19.48 -15.25
CA THR A 51 5.70 -19.19 -15.15
C THR A 51 6.02 -17.70 -15.01
N ILE A 52 5.00 -16.84 -14.97
CA ILE A 52 5.15 -15.40 -14.81
C ILE A 52 5.28 -15.08 -13.33
N GLY A 53 6.54 -14.91 -12.90
CA GLY A 53 6.84 -14.43 -11.56
C GLY A 53 6.10 -13.12 -11.29
N GLY A 54 5.35 -13.09 -10.17
CA GLY A 54 4.65 -11.88 -9.72
C GLY A 54 5.59 -10.70 -9.47
N LEU A 55 6.85 -10.97 -9.16
CA LEU A 55 7.95 -10.02 -9.10
C LEU A 55 9.10 -10.49 -9.99
N VAL A 56 9.54 -9.64 -10.91
CA VAL A 56 10.65 -9.89 -11.83
C VAL A 56 11.79 -8.93 -11.50
N SER A 57 13.03 -9.43 -11.50
CA SER A 57 14.22 -8.61 -11.25
C SER A 57 14.83 -8.07 -12.55
N GLY A 58 15.37 -6.86 -12.50
CA GLY A 58 16.11 -6.21 -13.59
C GLY A 58 15.23 -5.52 -14.63
N SER A 59 15.81 -4.55 -15.35
CA SER A 59 15.11 -3.87 -16.44
C SER A 59 14.73 -4.84 -17.55
N LEU A 60 13.72 -4.54 -18.36
CA LEU A 60 13.39 -5.35 -19.54
C LEU A 60 14.63 -5.61 -20.43
N GLN A 61 15.51 -4.62 -20.58
CA GLN A 61 16.74 -4.74 -21.36
C GLN A 61 17.73 -5.73 -20.75
N ASP A 62 17.88 -5.75 -19.43
CA ASP A 62 18.73 -6.72 -18.73
C ASP A 62 18.18 -8.13 -18.87
N ARG A 63 16.84 -8.27 -18.86
CA ARG A 63 16.14 -9.55 -19.04
C ARG A 63 16.32 -10.11 -20.46
N VAL A 64 16.28 -9.24 -21.47
CA VAL A 64 16.54 -9.61 -22.87
C VAL A 64 18.00 -10.05 -23.05
N LYS A 65 18.96 -9.27 -22.53
CA LYS A 65 20.39 -9.62 -22.57
C LYS A 65 20.71 -10.93 -21.84
N LEU A 66 20.02 -11.22 -20.73
CA LEU A 66 20.18 -12.48 -20.01
C LEU A 66 19.68 -13.68 -20.84
N LYS A 67 18.56 -13.51 -21.59
CA LYS A 67 18.05 -14.54 -22.52
C LYS A 67 19.01 -14.80 -23.68
N GLU A 68 19.62 -13.75 -24.23
CA GLU A 68 20.58 -13.86 -25.33
C GLU A 68 21.90 -14.51 -24.91
N SER A 69 22.42 -14.14 -23.74
CA SER A 69 23.70 -14.66 -23.22
C SER A 69 23.64 -16.10 -22.69
N THR A 70 22.47 -16.61 -22.32
CA THR A 70 22.32 -17.98 -21.80
C THR A 70 22.10 -19.05 -22.88
N GLY A 71 22.04 -18.67 -24.16
CA GLY A 71 21.92 -19.63 -25.26
C GLY A 71 20.69 -20.54 -25.17
N ALA A 72 19.64 -20.12 -24.46
CA ALA A 72 18.44 -20.92 -24.25
C ALA A 72 17.67 -21.07 -25.58
N THR A 73 17.98 -22.14 -26.30
CA THR A 73 17.28 -22.60 -27.51
C THR A 73 15.76 -22.50 -27.33
N THR A 74 15.09 -22.05 -28.38
CA THR A 74 13.65 -21.83 -28.57
C THR A 74 12.78 -23.09 -28.43
N GLY A 75 12.94 -23.82 -27.33
CA GLY A 75 12.00 -24.84 -26.89
C GLY A 75 10.88 -24.21 -26.03
N PRO A 76 9.72 -24.87 -25.90
CA PRO A 76 8.56 -24.38 -25.13
C PRO A 76 8.78 -24.23 -23.61
N ARG A 77 10.04 -24.28 -23.14
CA ARG A 77 10.48 -24.08 -21.76
C ARG A 77 11.30 -22.79 -21.54
N ALA A 78 11.60 -22.02 -22.59
CA ALA A 78 12.50 -20.86 -22.52
C ALA A 78 11.83 -19.54 -22.06
N SER A 79 10.50 -19.48 -21.94
CA SER A 79 9.81 -18.32 -21.36
C SER A 79 9.69 -18.45 -19.83
N ARG A 80 10.81 -18.62 -19.13
CA ARG A 80 10.82 -18.42 -17.67
C ARG A 80 11.16 -16.98 -17.40
N THR A 81 10.15 -16.18 -17.09
CA THR A 81 10.33 -14.98 -16.26
C THR A 81 10.99 -15.44 -14.97
N PHE A 82 12.28 -15.15 -14.80
CA PHE A 82 13.01 -15.57 -13.62
C PHE A 82 12.44 -14.80 -12.42
N PRO A 83 11.86 -15.48 -11.41
CA PRO A 83 11.53 -14.80 -10.16
C PRO A 83 12.81 -14.16 -9.60
N ILE A 84 12.67 -13.04 -8.87
CA ILE A 84 13.81 -12.32 -8.26
C ILE A 84 14.79 -13.35 -7.69
N SER A 85 16.01 -13.39 -8.25
CA SER A 85 17.02 -14.34 -7.81
C SER A 85 17.30 -14.13 -6.32
N LYS A 86 17.63 -15.18 -5.58
CA LYS A 86 18.01 -15.03 -4.15
C LYS A 86 19.12 -13.99 -3.98
N GLN A 87 20.02 -13.87 -4.95
CA GLN A 87 21.08 -12.86 -4.98
C GLN A 87 20.55 -11.44 -5.18
N SER A 88 19.62 -11.22 -6.11
CA SER A 88 18.95 -9.92 -6.30
C SER A 88 18.16 -9.52 -5.05
N LEU A 89 17.46 -10.47 -4.43
CA LEU A 89 16.77 -10.24 -3.16
C LEU A 89 17.77 -9.89 -2.03
N THR A 90 18.95 -10.52 -2.03
CA THR A 90 20.06 -10.17 -1.11
C THR A 90 20.49 -8.73 -1.31
N ALA A 91 20.71 -8.33 -2.56
CA ALA A 91 21.19 -7.00 -2.92
C ALA A 91 20.15 -5.92 -2.57
N SER A 92 18.86 -6.14 -2.88
CA SER A 92 17.78 -5.24 -2.47
C SER A 92 17.69 -5.14 -0.95
N THR A 93 17.84 -6.24 -0.22
CA THR A 93 17.84 -6.23 1.26
C THR A 93 19.06 -5.50 1.82
N ALA A 94 20.24 -5.64 1.20
CA ALA A 94 21.44 -4.91 1.57
C ALA A 94 21.24 -3.40 1.36
N ALA A 95 20.66 -3.00 0.22
CA ALA A 95 20.33 -1.60 -0.05
C ALA A 95 19.29 -1.03 0.93
N ILE A 96 18.26 -1.82 1.29
CA ILE A 96 17.29 -1.46 2.33
C ILE A 96 18.01 -1.30 3.67
N ASN A 97 18.86 -2.25 4.06
CA ASN A 97 19.62 -2.18 5.31
C ASN A 97 20.53 -0.96 5.36
N ASP A 98 21.16 -0.60 4.24
CA ASP A 98 21.99 0.59 4.15
C ASP A 98 21.16 1.87 4.26
N THR A 99 19.93 1.87 3.72
CA THR A 99 18.97 2.98 3.89
C THR A 99 18.44 3.06 5.33
N CYS A 100 18.12 1.95 5.97
CA CYS A 100 17.64 1.89 7.35
C CYS A 100 18.74 2.28 8.36
N LYS A 101 20.02 1.99 8.08
CA LYS A 101 21.15 2.50 8.86
C LYS A 101 21.17 4.03 8.92
N ILE A 102 20.77 4.70 7.83
CA ILE A 102 20.69 6.17 7.77
C ILE A 102 19.57 6.69 8.71
N GLU A 103 18.52 5.91 8.92
CA GLU A 103 17.39 6.26 9.81
C GLU A 103 17.53 5.69 11.24
N GLY A 104 18.70 5.13 11.60
CA GLY A 104 18.94 4.58 12.94
C GLY A 104 18.13 3.32 13.27
N THR A 105 17.59 2.63 12.26
CA THR A 105 16.89 1.35 12.38
C THR A 105 17.76 0.23 11.82
N ARG A 106 18.00 -0.82 12.61
CA ARG A 106 18.83 -1.96 12.19
C ARG A 106 17.93 -3.13 11.84
N PHE A 107 17.81 -3.46 10.56
CA PHE A 107 17.22 -4.74 10.15
C PHE A 107 18.25 -5.85 10.42
N GLU A 108 17.90 -6.84 11.23
CA GLU A 108 18.75 -8.02 11.36
C GLU A 108 18.73 -8.82 10.04
N PRO A 109 19.89 -9.15 9.45
CA PRO A 109 19.99 -9.77 8.13
C PRO A 109 19.61 -11.26 8.12
N ARG A 110 18.89 -11.75 9.14
CA ARG A 110 18.45 -13.14 9.15
C ARG A 110 17.34 -13.30 8.13
N TYR A 111 17.73 -13.86 6.98
CA TYR A 111 16.94 -14.37 5.86
C TYR A 111 15.67 -15.15 6.21
N THR A 112 15.48 -15.50 7.47
CA THR A 112 14.33 -16.23 7.97
C THR A 112 13.10 -15.32 7.94
N ARG A 113 12.45 -15.34 6.76
CA ARG A 113 11.02 -15.13 6.52
C ARG A 113 10.57 -13.75 6.01
N MET A 114 11.29 -13.02 5.15
CA MET A 114 10.77 -11.86 4.36
C MET A 114 9.62 -11.05 5.03
N GLY A 115 9.88 -10.39 6.17
CA GLY A 115 8.87 -9.57 6.85
C GLY A 115 7.69 -10.34 7.48
N ARG A 116 7.68 -11.67 7.50
CA ARG A 116 6.66 -12.45 8.22
C ARG A 116 6.70 -12.17 9.72
N TYR A 117 7.90 -12.05 10.31
CA TYR A 117 8.05 -11.72 11.72
C TYR A 117 7.58 -10.30 12.03
N SER A 118 7.92 -9.32 11.19
CA SER A 118 7.44 -7.95 11.38
C SER A 118 5.93 -7.86 11.19
N GLY A 119 5.39 -8.44 10.11
CA GLY A 119 3.94 -8.41 9.84
C GLY A 119 3.12 -9.15 10.90
N SER A 120 3.65 -10.23 11.48
CA SER A 120 2.99 -10.88 12.61
C SER A 120 3.08 -10.12 13.92
N HIS A 121 4.19 -9.41 14.13
CA HIS A 121 4.38 -8.59 15.33
C HIS A 121 3.43 -7.41 15.28
N GLU A 122 3.36 -6.73 14.13
CA GLU A 122 2.39 -5.68 13.86
C GLU A 122 0.95 -6.20 14.02
N ALA A 123 0.63 -7.37 13.44
CA ALA A 123 -0.70 -7.98 13.63
C ALA A 123 -1.03 -8.25 15.11
N PHE A 124 -0.05 -8.66 15.91
CA PHE A 124 -0.20 -8.86 17.35
C PHE A 124 -0.42 -7.54 18.09
N GLU A 125 0.35 -6.50 17.77
CA GLU A 125 0.19 -5.14 18.32
C GLU A 125 -1.18 -4.54 17.98
N LEU A 126 -1.72 -4.87 16.80
CA LEU A 126 -3.06 -4.49 16.37
C LEU A 126 -4.17 -5.30 17.06
N GLY A 127 -3.83 -6.17 18.02
CA GLY A 127 -4.78 -6.90 18.84
C GLY A 127 -5.36 -8.16 18.18
N MET A 128 -4.78 -8.65 17.09
CA MET A 128 -5.26 -9.87 16.45
C MET A 128 -4.97 -11.11 17.29
N THR A 129 -5.88 -12.09 17.22
CA THR A 129 -5.66 -13.36 17.91
C THR A 129 -4.48 -14.12 17.29
N PRO A 130 -3.67 -14.85 18.07
CA PRO A 130 -2.60 -15.70 17.54
C PRO A 130 -3.10 -16.69 16.46
N LYS A 131 -4.36 -17.13 16.56
CA LYS A 131 -4.99 -18.00 15.56
C LYS A 131 -5.11 -17.32 14.20
N ASP A 132 -5.51 -16.05 14.16
CA ASP A 132 -5.67 -15.30 12.92
C ASP A 132 -4.33 -14.85 12.34
N ILE A 133 -3.36 -14.52 13.19
CA ILE A 133 -1.96 -14.28 12.78
C ILE A 133 -1.37 -15.54 12.15
N ASN A 134 -1.57 -16.70 12.77
CA ASN A 134 -1.09 -17.98 12.23
C ASN A 134 -1.76 -18.33 10.89
N ARG A 135 -3.05 -18.03 10.74
CA ARG A 135 -3.79 -18.20 9.48
C ARG A 135 -3.26 -17.30 8.37
N LEU A 136 -3.06 -16.02 8.68
CA LEU A 136 -2.54 -15.00 7.76
C LEU A 136 -1.11 -15.30 7.31
N GLY A 137 -0.21 -15.60 8.26
CA GLY A 137 1.20 -15.87 8.01
C GLY A 137 1.51 -17.29 7.53
N ARG A 138 0.49 -18.16 7.49
CA ARG A 138 0.63 -19.61 7.25
C ARG A 138 1.62 -20.27 8.21
N TRP A 139 1.56 -19.89 9.49
CA TRP A 139 2.44 -20.41 10.53
C TRP A 139 1.85 -21.69 11.12
N THR A 140 2.11 -22.81 10.47
CA THR A 140 1.74 -24.13 10.99
C THR A 140 2.79 -24.66 11.96
N THR A 141 2.35 -25.45 12.93
CA THR A 141 3.18 -26.31 13.79
C THR A 141 3.98 -27.34 12.96
N PRO A 142 5.03 -27.98 13.54
CA PRO A 142 5.95 -28.88 12.83
C PRO A 142 5.32 -30.04 12.05
N SER A 143 4.06 -30.38 12.34
CA SER A 143 3.33 -31.46 11.66
C SER A 143 2.68 -31.05 10.33
N GLY A 144 2.83 -29.80 9.87
CA GLY A 144 2.46 -29.35 8.51
C GLY A 144 0.97 -29.47 8.15
N ARG A 145 0.12 -29.91 9.07
CA ARG A 145 -1.32 -30.05 8.85
C ARG A 145 -1.99 -28.75 9.24
N LEU A 146 -2.28 -27.92 8.25
CA LEU A 146 -3.44 -27.05 8.30
C LEU A 146 -4.61 -27.98 8.64
N GLN A 147 -5.30 -27.79 9.78
CA GLN A 147 -6.43 -28.66 10.11
C GLN A 147 -7.40 -28.63 8.94
N SER A 148 -7.44 -29.75 8.22
CA SER A 148 -8.41 -30.11 7.21
C SER A 148 -9.77 -30.27 7.89
N ARG A 149 -10.38 -29.15 8.30
CA ARG A 149 -11.78 -29.08 8.73
C ARG A 149 -12.38 -27.74 8.28
N GLY A 150 -12.82 -27.73 7.02
CA GLY A 150 -14.10 -27.14 6.62
C GLY A 150 -14.41 -25.70 7.04
N THR A 151 -13.47 -24.76 6.95
CA THR A 151 -13.85 -23.34 7.01
C THR A 151 -13.18 -22.56 5.91
N ALA A 152 -14.00 -22.17 4.93
CA ALA A 152 -13.78 -21.09 3.97
C ALA A 152 -13.69 -19.72 4.68
N LEU A 153 -12.90 -19.62 5.75
CA LEU A 153 -12.66 -18.37 6.46
C LEU A 153 -11.44 -17.71 5.81
N ASN A 154 -11.70 -17.03 4.69
CA ASN A 154 -10.78 -16.03 4.15
C ASN A 154 -10.39 -15.10 5.33
N PRO A 155 -9.10 -14.85 5.62
CA PRO A 155 -8.67 -14.13 6.82
C PRO A 155 -8.93 -12.61 6.66
N VAL A 156 -10.21 -12.25 6.45
CA VAL A 156 -10.68 -10.90 6.14
C VAL A 156 -10.31 -9.96 7.26
N ASN A 157 -10.70 -10.26 8.51
CA ASN A 157 -10.36 -9.44 9.68
C ASN A 157 -8.84 -9.26 9.82
N ALA A 158 -8.07 -10.32 9.60
CA ALA A 158 -6.61 -10.24 9.67
C ALA A 158 -6.01 -9.30 8.61
N ALA A 159 -6.45 -9.43 7.36
CA ALA A 159 -6.01 -8.55 6.27
C ALA A 159 -6.53 -7.11 6.47
N PHE A 160 -7.71 -6.96 7.10
CA PHE A 160 -8.33 -5.68 7.42
C PHE A 160 -7.54 -4.94 8.51
N CYS A 161 -7.22 -5.63 9.60
CA CYS A 161 -6.32 -5.15 10.65
C CYS A 161 -4.95 -4.75 10.08
N LEU A 162 -4.33 -5.59 9.26
CA LEU A 162 -3.05 -5.23 8.61
C LEU A 162 -3.12 -4.01 7.68
N ALA A 163 -4.31 -3.65 7.18
CA ALA A 163 -4.52 -2.40 6.46
C ALA A 163 -4.77 -1.19 7.39
N HIS A 164 -4.55 -1.38 8.69
CA HIS A 164 -4.78 -0.47 9.81
C HIS A 164 -6.26 -0.14 10.01
N TYR A 165 -7.11 -1.14 9.76
CA TYR A 165 -8.52 -1.04 10.10
C TYR A 165 -8.92 -1.81 11.35
N LYS A 166 -9.83 -1.25 12.14
CA LYS A 166 -10.46 -1.92 13.30
C LYS A 166 -11.69 -2.70 12.85
N ASP A 167 -11.91 -3.89 13.39
CA ASP A 167 -13.07 -4.73 13.05
C ASP A 167 -14.44 -4.04 13.17
N THR A 168 -14.55 -3.00 14.00
CA THR A 168 -15.80 -2.25 14.22
C THR A 168 -16.01 -1.06 13.29
N GLU A 169 -15.02 -0.72 12.47
CA GLU A 169 -15.06 0.49 11.67
C GLU A 169 -15.33 0.19 10.19
N PRO A 170 -15.95 1.14 9.46
CA PRO A 170 -16.19 0.95 8.05
C PRO A 170 -14.88 1.00 7.25
N TYR A 171 -14.79 0.16 6.20
CA TYR A 171 -13.69 0.22 5.23
C TYR A 171 -13.82 1.48 4.37
N ILE A 172 -13.23 2.58 4.84
CA ILE A 172 -13.22 3.85 4.12
C ILE A 172 -11.78 4.20 3.78
N ILE A 173 -11.51 4.36 2.49
CA ILE A 173 -10.24 4.87 1.98
C ILE A 173 -10.48 6.34 1.64
N GLU A 174 -9.88 7.26 2.41
CA GLU A 174 -10.11 8.71 2.24
C GLU A 174 -9.78 9.19 0.82
N ARG A 175 -8.68 8.66 0.25
CA ARG A 175 -8.26 8.95 -1.13
C ARG A 175 -9.14 8.33 -2.21
N ASP A 176 -10.19 7.60 -1.83
CA ASP A 176 -11.20 7.04 -2.74
C ASP A 176 -12.46 7.92 -2.85
N CYS A 177 -12.47 9.11 -2.25
CA CYS A 177 -13.62 10.03 -2.23
C CYS A 177 -13.90 10.79 -3.55
N VAL A 178 -12.97 10.72 -4.52
CA VAL A 178 -13.16 11.23 -5.89
C VAL A 178 -12.88 10.12 -6.87
N ALA A 179 -13.86 9.83 -7.74
CA ALA A 179 -13.68 8.91 -8.85
C ALA A 179 -12.92 9.63 -9.98
N PRO A 180 -11.81 9.06 -10.50
CA PRO A 180 -11.11 9.66 -11.63
C PRO A 180 -11.98 9.63 -12.90
N PRO A 181 -11.95 10.67 -13.75
CA PRO A 181 -12.71 10.68 -15.02
C PRO A 181 -12.34 9.50 -15.93
N LEU A 182 -13.32 8.95 -16.66
CA LEU A 182 -13.09 7.82 -17.58
C LEU A 182 -12.01 8.12 -18.63
N SER A 183 -12.00 9.35 -19.16
CA SER A 183 -10.98 9.79 -20.10
C SER A 183 -9.57 9.69 -19.53
N LEU A 184 -9.38 10.06 -18.26
CA LEU A 184 -8.10 9.98 -17.56
C LEU A 184 -7.73 8.53 -17.23
N GLN A 185 -8.69 7.71 -16.80
CA GLN A 185 -8.46 6.29 -16.52
C GLN A 185 -7.98 5.53 -17.76
N ARG A 186 -8.55 5.81 -18.94
CA ARG A 186 -8.16 5.18 -20.22
C ARG A 186 -6.75 5.51 -20.68
N LEU A 187 -6.10 6.53 -20.14
CA LEU A 187 -4.69 6.82 -20.42
C LEU A 187 -3.72 5.86 -19.71
N ILE A 188 -4.20 5.17 -18.67
CA ILE A 188 -3.45 4.12 -17.97
C ILE A 188 -3.77 2.79 -18.64
N PHE A 189 -2.78 2.06 -19.12
CA PHE A 189 -2.91 0.83 -19.91
C PHE A 189 -3.85 0.98 -21.13
N PRO A 190 -3.58 1.91 -22.07
CA PRO A 190 -4.52 2.29 -23.15
C PRO A 190 -4.85 1.15 -24.14
N TRP A 191 -4.11 0.04 -24.10
CA TRP A 191 -4.28 -1.13 -24.96
C TRP A 191 -5.34 -2.12 -24.45
N ILE A 192 -5.83 -1.99 -23.21
CA ILE A 192 -6.77 -2.97 -22.61
C ILE A 192 -8.07 -3.08 -23.41
N GLU A 193 -8.66 -1.96 -23.79
CA GLU A 193 -9.93 -1.90 -24.54
C GLU A 193 -9.85 -2.63 -25.88
N HIS A 194 -8.67 -2.59 -26.51
CA HIS A 194 -8.40 -3.18 -27.81
C HIS A 194 -7.84 -4.60 -27.74
N SER A 195 -7.70 -5.17 -26.54
CA SER A 195 -7.09 -6.48 -26.35
C SER A 195 -7.79 -7.58 -27.15
N PHE A 196 -9.11 -7.46 -27.36
CA PHE A 196 -9.90 -8.46 -28.07
C PHE A 196 -10.20 -8.12 -29.54
N ALA A 197 -9.69 -7.00 -30.05
CA ALA A 197 -10.07 -6.49 -31.36
C ALA A 197 -9.71 -7.46 -32.51
N ASN A 198 -8.58 -8.14 -32.39
CA ASN A 198 -8.04 -9.01 -33.45
C ASN A 198 -8.59 -10.44 -33.38
N ASP A 199 -8.81 -10.97 -32.18
CA ASP A 199 -9.19 -12.37 -31.94
C ASP A 199 -10.69 -12.56 -31.67
N MET A 200 -11.37 -11.56 -31.09
CA MET A 200 -12.82 -11.62 -30.80
C MET A 200 -13.51 -10.25 -31.05
N PRO A 201 -13.58 -9.78 -32.31
CA PRO A 201 -14.16 -8.48 -32.65
C PRO A 201 -15.62 -8.35 -32.18
N ALA A 202 -16.42 -9.41 -32.31
CA ALA A 202 -17.82 -9.44 -31.86
C ALA A 202 -18.00 -9.23 -30.34
N LYS A 203 -16.96 -9.50 -29.53
CA LYS A 203 -16.99 -9.29 -28.07
C LYS A 203 -16.32 -7.98 -27.64
N THR A 204 -15.65 -7.28 -28.54
CA THR A 204 -14.84 -6.11 -28.20
C THR A 204 -15.71 -4.98 -27.65
N GLU A 205 -16.87 -4.69 -28.25
CA GLU A 205 -17.76 -3.65 -27.73
C GLU A 205 -18.31 -3.99 -26.33
N ALA A 206 -18.67 -5.26 -26.11
CA ALA A 206 -19.12 -5.72 -24.79
C ALA A 206 -17.99 -5.63 -23.74
N TRP A 207 -16.75 -5.91 -24.13
CA TRP A 207 -15.58 -5.76 -23.28
C TRP A 207 -15.32 -4.30 -22.91
N ILE A 208 -15.37 -3.38 -23.87
CA ILE A 208 -15.20 -1.93 -23.60
C ILE A 208 -16.26 -1.44 -22.59
N LYS A 209 -17.52 -1.86 -22.76
CA LYS A 209 -18.59 -1.55 -21.81
C LYS A 209 -18.29 -2.12 -20.42
N GLU A 210 -17.75 -3.33 -20.33
CA GLU A 210 -17.36 -3.94 -19.06
C GLU A 210 -16.20 -3.19 -18.39
N CYS A 211 -15.20 -2.73 -19.16
CA CYS A 211 -14.13 -1.87 -18.66
C CYS A 211 -14.67 -0.56 -18.09
N ASP A 212 -15.55 0.14 -18.82
CA ASP A 212 -16.15 1.40 -18.38
C ASP A 212 -16.92 1.22 -17.07
N ARG A 213 -17.70 0.15 -17.00
CA ARG A 213 -18.49 -0.21 -15.83
C ARG A 213 -17.61 -0.47 -14.60
N ALA A 214 -16.48 -1.19 -14.78
CA ALA A 214 -15.50 -1.41 -13.74
C ALA A 214 -14.79 -0.11 -13.30
N MET A 215 -14.45 0.76 -14.23
CA MET A 215 -13.84 2.08 -13.96
C MET A 215 -14.77 3.04 -13.20
N LEU A 216 -16.08 2.92 -13.43
CA LEU A 216 -17.12 3.64 -12.67
C LEU A 216 -17.34 3.08 -11.26
N GLY A 217 -16.71 1.95 -10.91
CA GLY A 217 -16.91 1.28 -9.62
C GLY A 217 -18.27 0.59 -9.51
N VAL A 218 -18.97 0.40 -10.63
CA VAL A 218 -20.19 -0.41 -10.66
C VAL A 218 -19.76 -1.87 -10.65
N ASP A 219 -19.98 -2.60 -9.56
CA ASP A 219 -19.71 -4.03 -9.55
C ASP A 219 -20.75 -4.76 -10.41
N SER A 220 -20.33 -5.56 -11.40
CA SER A 220 -21.28 -6.35 -12.25
C SER A 220 -21.92 -7.45 -11.45
N ARG A 221 -21.26 -7.74 -10.33
CA ARG A 221 -21.63 -8.73 -9.35
C ARG A 221 -22.30 -8.04 -8.16
N GLU A 222 -23.14 -7.02 -8.40
CA GLU A 222 -24.37 -6.99 -7.62
C GLU A 222 -24.86 -8.44 -7.57
N PRO A 223 -24.95 -9.04 -6.38
CA PRO A 223 -25.20 -10.46 -6.27
C PRO A 223 -26.57 -10.67 -6.91
N LYS A 224 -26.57 -11.14 -8.17
CA LYS A 224 -27.74 -11.64 -8.87
C LYS A 224 -28.16 -12.90 -8.14
N THR A 225 -28.68 -12.76 -6.92
CA THR A 225 -29.06 -13.83 -6.00
C THR A 225 -28.22 -15.07 -6.26
N SER A 226 -26.89 -14.90 -6.19
CA SER A 226 -25.98 -15.94 -6.62
C SER A 226 -26.29 -17.11 -5.73
N LYS A 227 -26.96 -18.13 -6.28
CA LYS A 227 -26.82 -19.49 -5.76
C LYS A 227 -25.33 -19.64 -5.53
N TYR A 228 -25.02 -19.83 -4.26
CA TYR A 228 -23.69 -19.86 -3.70
C TYR A 228 -22.76 -20.56 -4.69
N TRP A 229 -21.56 -20.03 -4.90
CA TRP A 229 -20.48 -20.79 -5.51
C TRP A 229 -20.44 -22.12 -4.76
N ASP A 230 -20.91 -23.20 -5.39
CA ASP A 230 -20.96 -24.51 -4.81
C ASP A 230 -19.59 -25.16 -5.06
N PRO A 231 -18.68 -25.16 -4.06
CA PRO A 231 -17.38 -25.80 -4.22
C PRO A 231 -17.50 -27.32 -4.39
N GLU A 232 -18.69 -27.91 -4.17
CA GLU A 232 -18.95 -29.33 -4.45
C GLU A 232 -19.32 -29.60 -5.92
N THR A 233 -19.41 -28.57 -6.77
CA THR A 233 -19.34 -28.78 -8.22
C THR A 233 -17.92 -29.21 -8.56
N LYS A 234 -17.65 -30.49 -8.30
CA LYS A 234 -16.36 -31.15 -8.50
C LYS A 234 -15.78 -30.64 -9.80
N TRP A 235 -14.61 -30.01 -9.69
CA TRP A 235 -13.72 -29.75 -10.81
C TRP A 235 -13.29 -31.12 -11.35
N THR A 236 -14.23 -31.80 -12.01
CA THR A 236 -13.92 -32.93 -12.85
C THR A 236 -13.01 -32.34 -13.89
N LYS A 237 -11.76 -32.82 -13.91
CA LYS A 237 -10.81 -32.54 -14.97
C LYS A 237 -11.41 -33.09 -16.26
N SER A 238 -12.38 -32.37 -16.81
CA SER A 238 -13.00 -32.67 -18.06
C SER A 238 -11.91 -32.40 -19.08
N LYS A 239 -11.37 -33.48 -19.66
CA LYS A 239 -10.38 -33.43 -20.73
C LYS A 239 -10.96 -32.88 -22.05
N ASN A 240 -12.12 -32.23 -22.01
CA ASN A 240 -12.71 -31.62 -23.19
C ASN A 240 -11.93 -30.34 -23.57
N PRO A 241 -11.41 -30.25 -24.80
CA PRO A 241 -10.65 -29.10 -25.26
C PRO A 241 -11.45 -27.79 -25.23
N THR A 242 -12.78 -27.86 -25.30
CA THR A 242 -13.68 -26.70 -25.14
C THR A 242 -13.66 -26.09 -23.73
N ASN A 243 -13.37 -26.87 -22.68
CA ASN A 243 -13.24 -26.34 -21.32
C ASN A 243 -11.89 -25.66 -21.08
N LEU A 244 -10.82 -26.10 -21.76
CA LEU A 244 -9.49 -25.49 -21.65
C LEU A 244 -9.42 -24.10 -22.31
N MET A 245 -10.11 -23.92 -23.45
CA MET A 245 -10.25 -22.59 -24.06
C MET A 245 -11.08 -21.62 -23.21
N ARG A 246 -12.00 -22.13 -22.39
CA ARG A 246 -12.80 -21.30 -21.49
C ARG A 246 -11.96 -20.76 -20.33
N THR A 247 -11.13 -21.60 -19.71
CA THR A 247 -10.27 -21.19 -18.59
C THR A 247 -9.22 -20.15 -19.01
N THR A 248 -8.59 -20.32 -20.17
CA THR A 248 -7.60 -19.36 -20.69
C THR A 248 -8.19 -17.98 -21.00
N LEU A 249 -9.41 -17.94 -21.56
CA LEU A 249 -10.14 -16.70 -21.76
C LEU A 249 -10.53 -16.05 -20.43
N ASP A 250 -11.05 -16.84 -19.48
CA ASP A 250 -11.44 -16.35 -18.15
C ASP A 250 -10.21 -15.80 -17.39
N ASP A 251 -9.05 -16.46 -17.47
CA ASP A 251 -7.79 -16.03 -16.87
C ASP A 251 -7.32 -14.70 -17.49
N ARG A 252 -7.34 -14.61 -18.83
CA ARG A 252 -7.02 -13.37 -19.54
C ARG A 252 -7.94 -12.23 -19.14
N MET A 253 -9.25 -12.46 -19.14
CA MET A 253 -10.24 -11.46 -18.71
C MET A 253 -10.05 -11.06 -17.25
N GLY A 254 -9.77 -12.02 -16.37
CA GLY A 254 -9.48 -11.78 -14.96
C GLY A 254 -8.26 -10.88 -14.75
N PHE A 255 -7.16 -11.18 -15.46
CA PHE A 255 -5.95 -10.36 -15.43
C PHE A 255 -6.18 -8.96 -15.98
N LEU A 256 -6.83 -8.83 -17.14
CA LEU A 256 -7.12 -7.52 -17.72
C LEU A 256 -8.04 -6.70 -16.81
N MET A 257 -9.05 -7.34 -16.19
CA MET A 257 -9.95 -6.67 -15.25
C MET A 257 -9.22 -6.21 -13.97
N LEU A 258 -8.23 -6.96 -13.51
CA LEU A 258 -7.35 -6.53 -12.43
C LEU A 258 -6.63 -5.22 -12.80
N LEU A 259 -6.04 -5.14 -14.00
CA LEU A 259 -5.36 -3.93 -14.48
C LEU A 259 -6.33 -2.75 -14.65
N VAL A 260 -7.54 -2.98 -15.15
CA VAL A 260 -8.59 -1.95 -15.22
C VAL A 260 -8.87 -1.36 -13.84
N ARG A 261 -9.03 -2.22 -12.82
CA ARG A 261 -9.26 -1.78 -11.43
C ARG A 261 -8.06 -1.03 -10.84
N MET A 262 -6.85 -1.40 -11.25
CA MET A 262 -5.63 -0.70 -10.82
C MET A 262 -5.54 0.72 -11.36
N ARG A 263 -6.16 1.07 -12.50
CA ARG A 263 -6.15 2.44 -13.05
C ARG A 263 -6.58 3.48 -12.02
N ARG A 264 -7.67 3.19 -11.31
CA ARG A 264 -8.19 4.05 -10.23
C ARG A 264 -7.19 4.19 -9.08
N VAL A 265 -6.59 3.08 -8.64
CA VAL A 265 -5.60 3.07 -7.55
C VAL A 265 -4.36 3.87 -7.94
N ILE A 266 -3.84 3.69 -9.15
CA ILE A 266 -2.68 4.41 -9.69
C ILE A 266 -2.95 5.91 -9.67
N LEU A 267 -4.09 6.35 -10.23
CA LEU A 267 -4.42 7.77 -10.32
C LEU A 267 -4.62 8.41 -8.94
N GLN A 268 -5.35 7.75 -8.04
CA GLN A 268 -5.61 8.26 -6.70
C GLN A 268 -4.35 8.34 -5.85
N ASP A 269 -3.53 7.29 -5.84
CA ASP A 269 -2.31 7.29 -5.02
C ASP A 269 -1.24 8.19 -5.65
N ALA A 270 -1.20 8.33 -6.99
CA ALA A 270 -0.28 9.26 -7.67
C ALA A 270 -0.47 10.72 -7.21
N VAL A 271 -1.71 11.15 -6.94
CA VAL A 271 -2.00 12.48 -6.35
C VAL A 271 -1.20 12.69 -5.06
N LEU A 272 -1.12 11.67 -4.21
CA LEU A 272 -0.44 11.74 -2.93
C LEU A 272 1.08 11.63 -3.07
N TYR A 273 1.57 10.79 -3.99
CA TYR A 273 3.00 10.70 -4.29
C TYR A 273 3.56 11.97 -4.95
N LEU A 274 2.76 12.66 -5.77
CA LEU A 274 3.15 13.90 -6.44
C LEU A 274 2.90 15.15 -5.59
N LYS A 275 2.22 15.01 -4.44
CA LYS A 275 2.02 16.12 -3.51
C LYS A 275 3.39 16.52 -2.92
N PRO A 276 3.72 17.82 -2.89
CA PRO A 276 4.87 18.28 -2.12
C PRO A 276 4.71 17.91 -0.66
N ASP A 277 5.78 17.42 -0.05
CA ASP A 277 5.84 17.26 1.41
C ASP A 277 5.78 18.63 2.11
N ASP A 278 5.70 18.63 3.44
CA ASP A 278 5.66 19.87 4.24
C ASP A 278 6.89 20.77 4.05
N LYS A 279 7.97 20.25 3.44
CA LYS A 279 9.20 20.96 3.11
C LYS A 279 9.24 21.37 1.62
N GLY A 280 8.15 21.21 0.89
CA GLY A 280 8.04 21.52 -0.53
C GLY A 280 8.79 20.55 -1.45
N ARG A 281 9.26 19.40 -0.94
CA ARG A 281 9.92 18.38 -1.75
C ARG A 281 8.85 17.49 -2.37
N ASN A 282 8.88 17.39 -3.69
CA ASN A 282 8.13 16.34 -4.38
C ASN A 282 8.97 15.07 -4.35
N LEU A 283 8.35 13.92 -4.15
CA LEU A 283 8.98 12.67 -4.51
C LEU A 283 9.13 12.67 -6.04
N SER A 284 10.30 13.10 -6.54
CA SER A 284 10.61 13.07 -7.97
C SER A 284 10.73 11.61 -8.39
N ASN A 285 9.59 10.95 -8.59
CA ASN A 285 9.58 9.57 -9.00
C ASN A 285 9.72 9.53 -10.53
N ALA A 286 10.77 8.86 -11.00
CA ALA A 286 10.99 8.60 -12.41
C ALA A 286 9.77 7.92 -13.05
N LEU A 287 8.95 7.18 -12.29
CA LEU A 287 7.72 6.57 -12.77
C LEU A 287 6.76 7.57 -13.46
N PHE A 288 6.66 8.79 -12.93
CA PHE A 288 5.73 9.81 -13.45
C PHE A 288 6.36 10.72 -14.51
N THR A 289 7.69 10.77 -14.58
CA THR A 289 8.43 11.78 -15.37
C THR A 289 9.36 11.22 -16.43
N SER A 290 9.71 9.93 -16.37
CA SER A 290 10.73 9.31 -17.24
C SER A 290 10.32 9.24 -18.71
N LYS A 291 9.06 8.91 -19.00
CA LYS A 291 8.51 8.83 -20.36
C LYS A 291 7.59 10.00 -20.64
N GLN A 292 7.68 10.55 -21.86
CA GLN A 292 6.78 11.62 -22.32
C GLN A 292 5.31 11.22 -22.17
N ALA A 293 4.95 10.00 -22.55
CA ALA A 293 3.58 9.50 -22.39
C ALA A 293 3.07 9.55 -20.93
N ASN A 294 3.93 9.36 -19.93
CA ASN A 294 3.52 9.47 -18.52
C ASN A 294 3.38 10.94 -18.12
N ARG A 295 4.27 11.80 -18.57
CA ARG A 295 4.16 13.25 -18.38
C ARG A 295 2.86 13.78 -18.97
N ASP A 296 2.49 13.33 -20.17
CA ASP A 296 1.25 13.70 -20.83
C ASP A 296 0.02 13.29 -20.01
N ILE A 297 0.13 12.30 -19.12
CA ILE A 297 -0.94 11.90 -18.20
C ILE A 297 -0.93 12.78 -16.95
N PHE A 298 0.18 12.78 -16.21
CA PHE A 298 0.27 13.36 -14.87
C PHE A 298 0.48 14.89 -14.88
N GLU A 299 0.91 15.47 -16.00
CA GLU A 299 0.97 16.93 -16.23
C GLU A 299 -0.28 17.44 -16.98
N SER A 300 -1.20 16.56 -17.39
CA SER A 300 -2.42 16.98 -18.08
C SER A 300 -3.31 17.85 -17.20
N ALA A 301 -4.02 18.80 -17.83
CA ALA A 301 -5.05 19.60 -17.17
C ALA A 301 -6.13 18.72 -16.51
N ALA A 302 -6.47 17.58 -17.13
CA ALA A 302 -7.44 16.64 -16.58
C ALA A 302 -6.95 16.00 -15.27
N PHE A 303 -5.69 15.57 -15.21
CA PHE A 303 -5.09 15.04 -13.99
C PHE A 303 -4.94 16.11 -12.91
N GLN A 304 -4.47 17.31 -13.26
CA GLN A 304 -4.34 18.44 -12.32
C GLN A 304 -5.69 18.85 -11.71
N SER A 305 -6.75 18.88 -12.54
CA SER A 305 -8.12 19.13 -12.06
C SER A 305 -8.58 18.04 -11.09
N PHE A 306 -8.34 16.77 -11.42
CA PHE A 306 -8.66 15.63 -10.56
C PHE A 306 -7.86 15.68 -9.24
N GLN A 307 -6.55 15.97 -9.31
CA GLN A 307 -5.65 16.12 -8.17
C GLN A 307 -6.14 17.22 -7.21
N GLY A 308 -6.49 18.39 -7.74
CA GLY A 308 -7.03 19.50 -6.96
C GLY A 308 -8.36 19.16 -6.27
N GLU A 309 -9.26 18.47 -6.97
CA GLU A 309 -10.53 18.03 -6.39
C GLU A 309 -10.31 17.01 -5.25
N LEU A 310 -9.46 16.01 -5.47
CA LEU A 310 -9.18 14.96 -4.49
C LEU A 310 -8.55 15.54 -3.22
N LEU A 311 -7.51 16.38 -3.37
CA LEU A 311 -6.85 17.02 -2.23
C LEU A 311 -7.80 17.91 -1.42
N ARG A 312 -8.70 18.64 -2.11
CA ARG A 312 -9.73 19.48 -1.47
C ARG A 312 -10.75 18.65 -0.68
N LYS A 313 -11.16 17.48 -1.18
CA LYS A 313 -12.10 16.61 -0.47
C LYS A 313 -11.47 15.86 0.69
N MET A 314 -10.19 15.47 0.57
CA MET A 314 -9.45 14.80 1.65
C MET A 314 -9.13 15.73 2.81
N ASN A 315 -8.87 17.01 2.54
CA ASN A 315 -8.61 18.02 3.56
C ASN A 315 -9.73 19.07 3.52
N PRO A 316 -10.94 18.74 3.99
CA PRO A 316 -12.00 19.72 4.05
C PRO A 316 -11.52 20.87 4.92
N LEU A 317 -11.48 22.08 4.35
CA LEU A 317 -11.21 23.28 5.12
C LEU A 317 -12.15 23.27 6.34
N PRO A 318 -11.67 23.65 7.54
CA PRO A 318 -12.54 23.74 8.70
C PRO A 318 -13.75 24.58 8.30
N ALA A 319 -14.94 24.02 8.47
CA ALA A 319 -16.18 24.63 8.01
C ALA A 319 -16.16 26.09 8.44
N VAL A 320 -16.12 27.01 7.47
CA VAL A 320 -16.19 28.45 7.76
C VAL A 320 -17.44 28.59 8.63
N PRO A 321 -17.32 29.03 9.89
CA PRO A 321 -18.46 29.12 10.77
C PRO A 321 -19.50 29.93 10.04
N GLN A 322 -20.60 29.26 9.64
CA GLN A 322 -21.66 29.96 8.94
C GLN A 322 -22.10 31.07 9.89
N PRO A 323 -22.13 32.33 9.44
CA PRO A 323 -22.60 33.41 10.29
C PRO A 323 -24.00 33.01 10.74
N SER A 324 -24.14 32.70 12.02
CA SER A 324 -25.41 32.35 12.63
C SER A 324 -26.40 33.41 12.19
N ALA A 325 -27.41 33.00 11.43
CA ALA A 325 -28.48 33.87 11.01
C ALA A 325 -28.99 34.55 12.28
N THR A 326 -28.68 35.84 12.40
CA THR A 326 -29.10 36.66 13.53
C THR A 326 -30.62 36.69 13.41
N THR A 327 -31.29 35.91 14.24
CA THR A 327 -32.73 35.98 14.42
C THR A 327 -33.05 37.41 14.78
N ALA A 328 -33.77 38.08 13.88
CA ALA A 328 -34.24 39.44 14.09
C ALA A 328 -35.03 39.51 15.40
N PRO A 329 -34.74 40.45 16.31
CA PRO A 329 -35.51 40.60 17.52
C PRO A 329 -36.84 41.29 17.20
N THR A 330 -37.92 40.61 17.55
CA THR A 330 -39.24 41.19 17.72
C THR A 330 -39.15 42.36 18.70
N THR A 331 -39.63 43.52 18.24
CA THR A 331 -39.87 44.79 18.95
C THR A 331 -40.35 44.65 20.40
N LEU A 332 -39.64 45.28 21.34
CA LEU A 332 -40.14 45.86 22.60
C LEU A 332 -39.23 47.04 23.03
N PRO A 333 -39.70 47.97 23.90
CA PRO A 333 -39.37 49.38 23.82
C PRO A 333 -38.14 49.79 24.63
N GLN A 334 -37.61 50.94 24.22
CA GLN A 334 -36.50 51.68 24.81
C GLN A 334 -36.63 51.83 26.33
N ALA A 335 -35.68 51.26 27.05
CA ALA A 335 -35.26 51.74 28.36
C ALA A 335 -33.75 51.95 28.35
N SER A 336 -33.35 53.19 28.54
CA SER A 336 -31.99 53.68 28.70
C SER A 336 -31.28 53.01 29.87
N LEU A 337 -30.21 52.28 29.59
CA LEU A 337 -29.21 51.86 30.59
C LEU A 337 -27.82 51.87 29.93
N SER A 338 -27.14 53.00 30.11
CA SER A 338 -25.71 53.17 29.92
C SER A 338 -24.94 52.44 31.03
N GLY A 339 -24.13 51.44 30.67
CA GLY A 339 -23.14 50.87 31.59
C GLY A 339 -22.67 49.47 31.22
N THR A 340 -21.35 49.33 30.99
CA THR A 340 -20.56 48.08 31.08
C THR A 340 -20.68 47.04 29.94
N ALA A 341 -20.10 47.34 28.77
CA ALA A 341 -19.92 46.36 27.67
C ALA A 341 -18.44 46.05 27.31
N ASN A 342 -17.47 46.42 28.15
CA ASN A 342 -16.03 46.21 27.87
C ASN A 342 -15.40 44.97 28.56
N ALA A 343 -16.14 44.22 29.38
CA ALA A 343 -15.57 43.10 30.14
C ALA A 343 -15.52 41.76 29.37
N GLY A 344 -16.40 41.55 28.37
CA GLY A 344 -16.55 40.27 27.68
C GLY A 344 -15.52 39.98 26.57
N VAL A 345 -15.05 41.01 25.87
CA VAL A 345 -14.06 40.85 24.79
C VAL A 345 -12.67 40.51 25.37
N SER A 346 -12.37 41.04 26.56
CA SER A 346 -11.08 40.83 27.23
C SER A 346 -10.88 39.40 27.74
N SER A 347 -11.94 38.63 28.01
CA SER A 347 -11.81 37.26 28.52
C SER A 347 -11.57 36.25 27.40
N SER A 348 -12.24 36.41 26.26
CA SER A 348 -12.05 35.53 25.09
C SER A 348 -10.66 35.68 24.46
N GLN A 349 -10.14 36.91 24.44
CA GLN A 349 -8.79 37.18 23.94
C GLN A 349 -7.69 36.58 24.83
N ARG A 350 -7.87 36.58 26.16
CA ARG A 350 -6.91 35.94 27.09
C ARG A 350 -6.88 34.42 26.95
N VAL A 351 -8.02 33.79 26.69
CA VAL A 351 -8.10 32.34 26.50
C VAL A 351 -7.40 31.92 25.21
N THR A 352 -7.57 32.68 24.13
CA THR A 352 -6.89 32.41 22.86
C THR A 352 -5.38 32.65 22.96
N GLU A 353 -4.93 33.71 23.62
CA GLU A 353 -3.50 33.95 23.88
C GLU A 353 -2.87 32.84 24.75
N ALA A 354 -3.57 32.38 25.79
CA ALA A 354 -3.09 31.28 26.64
C ALA A 354 -2.97 29.96 25.87
N LEU A 355 -3.91 29.67 24.96
CA LEU A 355 -3.87 28.46 24.14
C LEU A 355 -2.70 28.49 23.15
N VAL A 356 -2.46 29.63 22.51
CA VAL A 356 -1.32 29.81 21.59
C VAL A 356 0.01 29.62 22.33
N GLN A 357 0.14 30.20 23.54
CA GLN A 357 1.33 30.00 24.36
C GLN A 357 1.54 28.54 24.79
N ALA A 358 0.46 27.82 25.11
CA ALA A 358 0.53 26.40 25.46
C ALA A 358 0.97 25.52 24.27
N VAL A 359 0.49 25.81 23.06
CA VAL A 359 0.89 25.10 21.84
C VAL A 359 2.35 25.38 21.50
N ASP A 360 2.80 26.63 21.61
CA ASP A 360 4.20 27.00 21.40
C ASP A 360 5.14 26.31 22.39
N GLN A 361 4.73 26.20 23.67
CA GLN A 361 5.50 25.50 24.68
C GLN A 361 5.58 24.00 24.37
N LEU A 362 4.47 23.37 23.98
CA LEU A 362 4.44 21.95 23.60
C LEU A 362 5.35 21.65 22.41
N MET A 363 5.40 22.56 21.42
CA MET A 363 6.28 22.42 20.26
C MET A 363 7.76 22.56 20.63
N LYS A 364 8.11 23.47 21.56
CA LYS A 364 9.47 23.60 22.11
C LYS A 364 9.87 22.35 22.88
N ASP A 365 8.99 21.82 23.72
CA ASP A 365 9.25 20.61 24.50
C ASP A 365 9.45 19.38 23.59
N ARG A 366 8.63 19.27 22.54
CA ARG A 366 8.78 18.22 21.51
C ARG A 366 10.11 18.33 20.77
N GLN A 367 10.57 19.55 20.46
CA GLN A 367 11.85 19.75 19.80
C GLN A 367 13.02 19.42 20.75
N ALA A 368 12.96 19.83 22.01
CA ALA A 368 13.96 19.47 23.02
C ALA A 368 14.05 17.95 23.24
N MET A 369 12.90 17.25 23.21
CA MET A 369 12.86 15.80 23.29
C MET A 369 13.54 15.14 22.07
N ARG A 370 13.29 15.64 20.85
CA ARG A 370 14.00 15.17 19.64
C ARG A 370 15.51 15.39 19.75
N ASP A 371 15.94 16.57 20.17
CA ASP A 371 17.37 16.89 20.30
C ASP A 371 18.05 16.00 21.35
N ASN A 372 17.36 15.67 22.44
CA ASN A 372 17.84 14.71 23.43
C ASN A 372 17.89 13.29 22.88
N MET A 373 16.92 12.88 22.06
CA MET A 373 16.94 11.57 21.40
C MET A 373 18.13 11.44 20.43
N PHE A 374 18.45 12.49 19.67
CA PHE A 374 19.65 12.52 18.83
C PHE A 374 20.96 12.41 19.63
N LYS A 375 21.02 13.02 20.82
CA LYS A 375 22.19 12.87 21.72
C LYS A 375 22.34 11.43 22.23
N VAL A 376 21.22 10.76 22.55
CA VAL A 376 21.21 9.35 22.96
C VAL A 376 21.66 8.45 21.81
N ASP A 377 21.16 8.68 20.59
CA ASP A 377 21.58 7.90 19.41
C ASP A 377 23.08 8.08 19.12
N ARG A 378 23.60 9.30 19.21
CA ARG A 378 25.03 9.56 19.06
C ARG A 378 25.87 8.89 20.16
N ALA A 379 25.39 8.87 21.41
CA ALA A 379 26.06 8.17 22.50
C ALA A 379 26.08 6.65 22.28
N MET A 380 25.00 6.09 21.73
CA MET A 380 24.92 4.67 21.35
C MET A 380 25.90 4.33 20.24
N ASP A 381 26.03 5.17 19.21
CA ASP A 381 27.01 4.95 18.13
C ASP A 381 28.45 4.97 18.65
N ILE A 382 28.79 5.89 19.57
CA ILE A 382 30.10 5.94 20.22
C ILE A 382 30.35 4.65 21.02
N LEU A 383 29.36 4.19 21.79
CA LEU A 383 29.46 2.94 22.56
C LEU A 383 29.68 1.72 21.65
N VAL A 384 28.97 1.63 20.52
CA VAL A 384 29.15 0.55 19.54
C VAL A 384 30.53 0.60 18.90
N GLN A 385 31.04 1.80 18.57
CA GLN A 385 32.39 1.96 18.02
C GLN A 385 33.48 1.55 19.04
N LEU A 386 33.32 1.91 20.31
CA LEU A 386 34.24 1.52 21.39
C LEU A 386 34.26 0.00 21.60
N LEU A 387 33.09 -0.65 21.52
CA LEU A 387 32.99 -2.11 21.60
C LEU A 387 33.62 -2.81 20.39
N ALA A 388 33.47 -2.24 19.18
CA ALA A 388 34.03 -2.81 17.96
C ALA A 388 35.56 -2.71 17.89
N GLN A 389 36.16 -1.71 18.57
CA GLN A 389 37.61 -1.53 18.60
C GLN A 389 38.34 -2.51 19.53
N GLY A 390 37.63 -3.41 20.23
CA GLY A 390 38.22 -4.51 21.00
C GLY A 390 39.14 -4.08 22.15
N ASN A 391 39.14 -2.79 22.49
CA ASN A 391 40.08 -2.20 23.44
C ASN A 391 39.46 -2.14 24.85
N THR A 392 38.95 -3.27 25.34
CA THR A 392 38.55 -3.42 26.75
C THR A 392 39.68 -4.09 27.51
N SER A 393 40.85 -3.44 27.57
CA SER A 393 41.96 -3.87 28.43
C SER A 393 41.75 -3.48 29.91
N GLY A 394 40.65 -2.80 30.24
CA GLY A 394 40.22 -2.53 31.60
C GLY A 394 39.00 -3.37 31.95
N SER A 395 39.02 -3.96 33.15
CA SER A 395 37.95 -4.72 33.81
C SER A 395 36.65 -3.91 33.98
N LEU A 396 36.00 -3.56 32.86
CA LEU A 396 34.61 -3.16 32.84
C LEU A 396 33.81 -4.38 32.43
N ASP A 397 33.13 -4.93 33.42
CA ASP A 397 32.30 -6.12 33.36
C ASP A 397 31.32 -6.03 32.18
N SER A 398 31.53 -6.85 31.16
CA SER A 398 30.71 -6.92 29.94
C SER A 398 29.22 -7.08 30.26
N ALA A 399 28.88 -7.62 31.43
CA ALA A 399 27.52 -7.73 31.93
C ALA A 399 26.88 -6.35 32.19
N ARG A 400 27.61 -5.41 32.81
CA ARG A 400 27.09 -4.05 33.12
C ARG A 400 26.91 -3.19 31.87
N LEU A 401 27.78 -3.36 30.87
CA LEU A 401 27.63 -2.72 29.56
C LEU A 401 26.39 -3.25 28.84
N THR A 402 26.14 -4.56 28.89
CA THR A 402 24.95 -5.17 28.30
C THR A 402 23.67 -4.70 29.01
N GLU A 403 23.68 -4.62 30.33
CA GLU A 403 22.55 -4.14 31.13
C GLU A 403 22.25 -2.66 30.87
N SER A 404 23.29 -1.82 30.74
CA SER A 404 23.14 -0.40 30.38
C SER A 404 22.57 -0.21 28.97
N LEU A 405 22.95 -1.06 28.02
CA LEU A 405 22.40 -1.05 26.66
C LEU A 405 20.93 -1.50 26.62
N ILE A 406 20.54 -2.45 27.47
CA ILE A 406 19.14 -2.88 27.62
C ILE A 406 18.30 -1.74 28.22
N LEU A 407 18.78 -1.10 29.29
CA LEU A 407 18.07 0.03 29.91
C LEU A 407 17.93 1.23 28.97
N LEU A 408 18.95 1.55 28.18
CA LEU A 408 18.89 2.63 27.18
C LEU A 408 17.94 2.29 26.02
N ARG A 409 17.91 1.01 25.59
CA ARG A 409 16.95 0.53 24.59
C ARG A 409 15.52 0.63 25.13
N ASP A 410 15.29 0.19 26.36
CA ASP A 410 13.96 0.18 26.96
C ASP A 410 13.46 1.61 27.27
N PHE A 411 14.37 2.53 27.64
CA PHE A 411 14.08 3.97 27.73
C PHE A 411 13.71 4.59 26.36
N ARG A 412 14.36 4.16 25.27
CA ARG A 412 14.00 4.59 23.90
C ARG A 412 12.59 4.14 23.52
N TYR A 413 12.20 2.91 23.86
CA TYR A 413 10.86 2.41 23.59
C TYR A 413 9.78 3.10 24.44
N ALA A 414 10.06 3.40 25.71
CA ALA A 414 9.09 4.06 26.60
C ALA A 414 8.76 5.51 26.22
N ASN A 415 9.59 6.17 25.40
CA ASN A 415 9.39 7.57 24.98
C ASN A 415 8.94 7.72 23.52
N LEU A 416 8.81 6.61 22.78
CA LEU A 416 8.28 6.59 21.40
C LEU A 416 6.75 6.38 21.35
N TYR A 417 6.14 6.07 22.49
CA TYR A 417 4.69 5.95 22.73
C TYR A 417 4.28 6.94 23.82
#